data_AF-A0A2N1R3J5-F1
#
_entry.id   AF-A0A2N1R3J5-F1
#
_cell.length_a   1.000
_cell.length_b   1.000
_cell.length_c   1.000
_cell.angle_alpha   90.00
_cell.angle_beta   90.00
_cell.angle_gamma   90.00
#
_symmetry.space_group_name_H-M   'P 1'
#
loop_
_entity.id
_entity.type
_entity.pdbx_description
1 polymer ?
#
loop_
_entity_poly.entity_id
_entity_poly.type
_entity_poly.pdbx_seq_one_letter_code
_entity_poly.pdbx_strand_id
1 'polypeptide(L)'
;MRWPSSWPSPHGYRRWKRIQAASEWASSLPSEPPSCMLCPMSPSSPVHGAPDPGTVPLPVNYDSPTELSVMLDGLGLGMRKKYGQNFLISGNSRRRIAALFGVEPGTRAWEIGPGAGSMTREALVAGLTVSAFEIDKGFAEFIRSSYGATPGFELYEGDFVRTWPDALAASGKPGLAFGNLPYNAAGAIIVSLIEGGVRPARMVFTVQKEAAQRMCASPGTKNYAAFTVLCRSAYTVKTAFDLSPGCFWPQPRVISSVVVMESRGDAVPFAGEKAFTGFTRACFSSRRKTLRNNLKAAGFSEDVLAAACGSVGVSPDARAETLTPELFSALYVAIKPS
;
A
#
# COMPACT_ATOMS: atom_id res chain seq x y z
N MET A 1 -40.51 20.01 -7.82
CA MET A 1 -39.84 19.14 -8.83
C MET A 1 -38.67 18.47 -8.10
N ARG A 2 -38.67 17.17 -7.77
CA ARG A 2 -38.63 15.92 -8.58
C ARG A 2 -37.26 15.64 -9.26
N TRP A 3 -36.40 14.88 -8.55
CA TRP A 3 -35.55 13.70 -8.95
C TRP A 3 -34.68 13.74 -10.24
N PRO A 4 -33.74 12.79 -10.48
CA PRO A 4 -33.17 11.71 -9.63
C PRO A 4 -31.72 12.05 -9.18
N SER A 5 -30.91 11.28 -8.43
CA SER A 5 -31.04 10.08 -7.57
C SER A 5 -31.44 8.69 -8.14
N SER A 6 -30.45 7.91 -8.60
CA SER A 6 -30.46 6.43 -8.58
C SER A 6 -29.05 5.82 -8.61
N TRP A 7 -28.76 4.90 -7.68
CA TRP A 7 -27.74 3.83 -7.79
C TRP A 7 -28.34 2.60 -7.07
N PRO A 8 -28.09 1.36 -7.54
CA PRO A 8 -28.97 0.23 -7.24
C PRO A 8 -28.80 -0.34 -5.82
N SER A 9 -29.92 -0.80 -5.24
CA SER A 9 -29.96 -1.48 -3.94
C SER A 9 -29.66 -2.99 -4.06
N PRO A 10 -29.25 -3.67 -2.98
CA PRO A 10 -28.72 -5.02 -3.05
C PRO A 10 -29.80 -6.12 -3.06
N HIS A 11 -29.65 -7.09 -3.94
CA HIS A 11 -30.28 -8.41 -3.85
C HIS A 11 -29.19 -9.49 -3.96
N GLY A 12 -29.26 -10.55 -3.15
CA GLY A 12 -28.39 -11.72 -3.33
C GLY A 12 -27.63 -12.27 -2.12
N TYR A 13 -27.98 -11.94 -0.87
CA TYR A 13 -27.42 -12.67 0.29
C TYR A 13 -27.99 -14.09 0.35
N ARG A 14 -27.28 -15.09 -0.21
CA ARG A 14 -27.50 -16.51 0.09
C ARG A 14 -26.21 -17.34 0.09
N ARG A 15 -26.14 -18.23 1.09
CA ARG A 15 -25.35 -19.47 1.17
C ARG A 15 -23.85 -19.37 1.49
N TRP A 16 -23.57 -19.20 2.77
CA TRP A 16 -22.50 -19.99 3.41
C TRP A 16 -22.88 -21.49 3.34
N LYS A 17 -22.10 -22.30 2.61
CA LYS A 17 -21.91 -23.76 2.82
C LYS A 17 -20.91 -24.34 1.79
N ARG A 18 -19.70 -24.64 2.26
CA ARG A 18 -18.78 -25.75 1.88
C ARG A 18 -17.31 -25.33 2.02
N ILE A 19 -16.78 -25.55 3.22
CA ILE A 19 -15.36 -25.82 3.43
C ILE A 19 -15.20 -27.34 3.26
N GLN A 20 -14.66 -27.78 2.11
CA GLN A 20 -14.09 -29.10 1.81
C GLN A 20 -14.02 -29.24 0.27
N ALA A 21 -12.89 -28.79 -0.31
CA ALA A 21 -12.45 -29.07 -1.69
C ALA A 21 -11.09 -28.39 -1.94
N ALA A 22 -10.06 -28.76 -1.17
CA ALA A 22 -8.70 -28.19 -1.31
C ALA A 22 -7.57 -29.23 -1.13
N SER A 23 -7.90 -30.52 -1.07
CA SER A 23 -6.95 -31.62 -0.82
C SER A 23 -6.79 -32.60 -1.99
N GLU A 24 -7.48 -32.38 -3.12
CA GLU A 24 -7.51 -33.30 -4.27
C GLU A 24 -7.02 -32.68 -5.58
N TRP A 25 -6.44 -31.47 -5.54
CA TRP A 25 -5.87 -30.76 -6.70
C TRP A 25 -4.34 -30.93 -6.84
N ALA A 26 -3.77 -31.97 -6.21
CA ALA A 26 -2.32 -32.20 -6.13
C ALA A 26 -1.83 -33.48 -6.81
N SER A 27 -2.71 -34.25 -7.46
CA SER A 27 -2.42 -35.62 -7.94
C SER A 27 -2.64 -35.84 -9.44
N SER A 28 -2.75 -34.77 -10.24
CA SER A 28 -2.86 -34.87 -11.71
C SER A 28 -2.18 -33.70 -12.44
N LEU A 29 -0.85 -33.70 -12.47
CA LEU A 29 -0.06 -32.90 -13.40
C LEU A 29 0.48 -33.80 -14.53
N PRO A 30 0.23 -33.49 -15.82
CA PRO A 30 0.93 -34.15 -16.91
C PRO A 30 2.39 -33.71 -16.96
N SER A 31 3.27 -34.63 -17.35
CA SER A 31 4.69 -34.36 -17.58
C SER A 31 4.91 -33.67 -18.94
N GLU A 32 5.55 -32.50 -18.89
CA GLU A 32 6.08 -31.68 -20.00
C GLU A 32 5.06 -30.97 -20.93
N PRO A 33 5.25 -29.66 -21.18
CA PRO A 33 4.57 -28.95 -22.27
C PRO A 33 5.37 -29.02 -23.60
N PRO A 34 4.71 -29.04 -24.77
CA PRO A 34 5.39 -29.05 -26.06
C PRO A 34 6.09 -27.72 -26.37
N SER A 35 7.20 -27.77 -27.12
CA SER A 35 7.97 -26.59 -27.49
C SER A 35 7.21 -25.68 -28.46
N CYS A 36 6.93 -24.45 -28.03
CA CYS A 36 6.40 -23.39 -28.89
C CYS A 36 7.51 -22.39 -29.18
N MET A 37 8.00 -22.33 -30.42
CA MET A 37 8.83 -21.21 -30.89
C MET A 37 7.95 -19.97 -31.07
N LEU A 38 8.52 -18.78 -30.85
CA LEU A 38 7.89 -17.45 -30.89
C LEU A 38 7.18 -16.99 -29.59
N CYS A 39 7.98 -16.74 -28.54
CA CYS A 39 7.62 -15.76 -27.50
C CYS A 39 8.40 -14.45 -27.71
N PRO A 40 7.80 -13.27 -27.44
CA PRO A 40 8.54 -12.02 -27.29
C PRO A 40 9.44 -12.08 -26.03
N MET A 41 10.45 -11.22 -26.00
CA MET A 41 11.58 -11.34 -25.06
C MET A 41 11.20 -11.44 -23.58
N SER A 42 11.92 -12.33 -22.89
CA SER A 42 11.85 -12.55 -21.44
C SER A 42 12.05 -11.26 -20.63
N PRO A 43 11.53 -11.18 -19.39
CA PRO A 43 12.02 -10.19 -18.43
C PRO A 43 13.53 -10.37 -18.26
N SER A 44 14.27 -9.26 -18.24
CA SER A 44 15.71 -9.25 -18.01
C SER A 44 16.03 -9.94 -16.69
N SER A 45 16.83 -11.02 -16.73
CA SER A 45 17.25 -11.74 -15.52
C SER A 45 17.87 -10.78 -14.50
N PRO A 46 17.54 -10.90 -13.20
CA PRO A 46 18.07 -9.99 -12.19
C PRO A 46 19.59 -10.10 -12.12
N VAL A 47 20.27 -8.95 -12.18
CA VAL A 47 21.73 -8.89 -11.98
C VAL A 47 22.02 -9.19 -10.50
N HIS A 48 22.50 -10.40 -10.23
CA HIS A 48 22.74 -10.89 -8.87
C HIS A 48 23.85 -10.09 -8.17
N GLY A 49 23.53 -9.52 -7.01
CA GLY A 49 24.45 -8.76 -6.16
C GLY A 49 23.73 -7.63 -5.42
N ALA A 50 24.38 -7.07 -4.39
CA ALA A 50 23.98 -5.76 -3.87
C ALA A 50 24.52 -4.67 -4.81
N PRO A 51 23.82 -3.52 -4.98
CA PRO A 51 24.34 -2.41 -5.77
C PRO A 51 25.60 -1.83 -5.12
N ASP A 52 26.60 -1.48 -5.94
CA ASP A 52 27.73 -0.66 -5.51
C ASP A 52 27.30 0.82 -5.52
N PRO A 53 27.27 1.52 -4.37
CA PRO A 53 26.89 2.93 -4.28
C PRO A 53 27.67 3.87 -5.20
N GLY A 54 28.92 3.52 -5.52
CA GLY A 54 29.79 4.30 -6.40
C GLY A 54 29.44 4.23 -7.88
N THR A 55 28.69 3.19 -8.30
CA THR A 55 28.34 2.95 -9.72
C THR A 55 26.89 3.25 -10.06
N VAL A 56 26.04 3.61 -9.08
CA VAL A 56 24.62 3.90 -9.30
C VAL A 56 24.43 5.12 -10.23
N PRO A 57 23.83 4.93 -11.43
CA PRO A 57 23.66 6.00 -12.42
C PRO A 57 22.92 7.23 -11.89
N LEU A 58 23.17 8.38 -12.51
CA LEU A 58 22.36 9.59 -12.38
C LEU A 58 21.87 9.97 -13.79
N PRO A 59 20.72 9.43 -14.25
CA PRO A 59 20.27 9.57 -15.63
C PRO A 59 19.76 10.99 -15.97
N VAL A 60 19.36 11.75 -14.94
CA VAL A 60 18.90 13.13 -15.03
C VAL A 60 19.16 13.83 -13.70
N ASN A 61 19.41 15.14 -13.71
CA ASN A 61 19.46 15.92 -12.50
C ASN A 61 18.05 16.05 -11.88
N TYR A 62 17.78 15.25 -10.86
CA TYR A 62 16.49 15.24 -10.16
C TYR A 62 16.12 16.56 -9.49
N ASP A 63 17.07 17.47 -9.28
CA ASP A 63 16.83 18.77 -8.65
C ASP A 63 16.50 19.88 -9.68
N SER A 64 16.49 19.54 -10.98
CA SER A 64 16.27 20.46 -12.11
C SER A 64 14.94 20.20 -12.82
N PRO A 65 13.88 20.99 -12.55
CA PRO A 65 12.62 20.93 -13.30
C PRO A 65 12.79 21.08 -14.82
N THR A 66 13.80 21.83 -15.26
CA THR A 66 14.10 22.03 -16.69
C THR A 66 14.61 20.74 -17.33
N GLU A 67 15.58 20.06 -16.71
CA GLU A 67 16.10 18.79 -17.22
C GLU A 67 15.04 17.68 -17.13
N LEU A 68 14.23 17.67 -16.08
CA LEU A 68 13.07 16.79 -15.99
C LEU A 68 12.07 17.06 -17.13
N SER A 69 11.76 18.31 -17.46
CA SER A 69 10.88 18.63 -18.60
C SER A 69 11.47 18.12 -19.92
N VAL A 70 12.76 18.39 -20.19
CA VAL A 70 13.44 17.92 -21.41
C VAL A 70 13.42 16.39 -21.50
N MET A 71 13.64 15.68 -20.39
CA MET A 71 13.52 14.23 -20.32
C MET A 71 12.09 13.74 -20.61
N LEU A 72 11.07 14.37 -20.01
CA LEU A 72 9.67 14.01 -20.26
C LEU A 72 9.24 14.30 -21.71
N ASP A 73 9.72 15.37 -22.32
CA ASP A 73 9.45 15.71 -23.71
C ASP A 73 10.13 14.70 -24.65
N GLY A 74 11.38 14.32 -24.37
CA GLY A 74 12.11 13.27 -25.09
C GLY A 74 11.45 11.88 -25.01
N LEU A 75 10.78 11.55 -23.90
CA LEU A 75 9.98 10.33 -23.74
C LEU A 75 8.55 10.44 -24.31
N GLY A 76 8.14 11.59 -24.86
CA GLY A 76 6.76 11.83 -25.30
C GLY A 76 5.72 11.86 -24.16
N LEU A 77 6.18 12.07 -22.93
CA LEU A 77 5.37 12.10 -21.70
C LEU A 77 4.95 13.51 -21.28
N GLY A 78 5.61 14.57 -21.75
CA GLY A 78 5.37 15.97 -21.31
C GLY A 78 3.91 16.45 -21.37
N MET A 79 3.10 15.94 -22.31
CA MET A 79 1.65 16.26 -22.40
C MET A 79 0.75 15.35 -21.54
N ARG A 80 1.24 14.22 -21.01
CA ARG A 80 0.42 13.18 -20.38
C ARG A 80 0.24 13.41 -18.88
N LYS A 81 -0.62 14.37 -18.50
CA LYS A 81 -1.07 14.60 -17.10
C LYS A 81 -1.90 13.44 -16.48
N LYS A 82 -1.84 12.23 -17.03
CA LYS A 82 -2.83 11.16 -16.85
C LYS A 82 -2.86 10.55 -15.43
N TYR A 83 -1.77 10.66 -14.67
CA TYR A 83 -1.61 10.01 -13.37
C TYR A 83 -1.39 10.97 -12.18
N GLY A 84 -1.43 12.29 -12.40
CA GLY A 84 -1.29 13.28 -11.31
C GLY A 84 0.05 13.22 -10.58
N GLN A 85 1.11 12.76 -11.25
CA GLN A 85 2.47 12.63 -10.71
C GLN A 85 3.05 14.00 -10.32
N ASN A 86 3.78 14.03 -9.21
CA ASN A 86 4.56 15.18 -8.75
C ASN A 86 5.95 14.62 -8.36
N PHE A 87 6.99 14.90 -9.14
CA PHE A 87 8.35 14.37 -8.94
C PHE A 87 9.02 15.08 -7.76
N LEU A 88 9.71 14.35 -6.89
CA LEU A 88 10.34 14.90 -5.68
C LEU A 88 11.71 15.53 -6.01
N ILE A 89 11.68 16.83 -6.33
CA ILE A 89 12.86 17.59 -6.79
C ILE A 89 13.77 18.09 -5.66
N SER A 90 13.31 18.11 -4.40
CA SER A 90 14.17 18.53 -3.29
C SER A 90 15.12 17.41 -2.87
N GLY A 91 16.39 17.47 -3.31
CA GLY A 91 17.43 16.52 -2.90
C GLY A 91 17.64 16.44 -1.38
N ASN A 92 17.45 17.55 -0.65
CA ASN A 92 17.45 17.51 0.81
C ASN A 92 16.27 16.70 1.37
N SER A 93 15.08 16.84 0.78
CA SER A 93 13.91 16.04 1.16
C SER A 93 14.10 14.56 0.85
N ARG A 94 14.68 14.22 -0.30
CA ARG A 94 15.00 12.83 -0.66
C ARG A 94 15.95 12.17 0.33
N ARG A 95 17.09 12.80 0.64
CA ARG A 95 18.03 12.31 1.66
C ARG A 95 17.39 12.14 3.03
N ARG A 96 16.52 13.08 3.45
CA ARG A 96 15.75 12.96 4.70
C ARG A 96 14.73 11.82 4.70
N ILE A 97 14.19 11.43 3.54
CA ILE A 97 13.32 10.24 3.41
C ILE A 97 14.17 8.96 3.43
N ALA A 98 15.28 8.92 2.70
CA ALA A 98 16.18 7.78 2.67
C ALA A 98 16.74 7.47 4.08
N ALA A 99 17.06 8.49 4.87
CA ALA A 99 17.44 8.33 6.28
C ALA A 99 16.35 7.69 7.17
N LEU A 100 15.08 7.69 6.76
CA LEU A 100 14.00 7.00 7.47
C LEU A 100 13.85 5.52 7.09
N PHE A 101 14.55 5.05 6.04
CA PHE A 101 14.51 3.66 5.60
C PHE A 101 14.92 2.69 6.71
N GLY A 102 15.88 3.06 7.56
CA GLY A 102 16.17 2.37 8.83
C GLY A 102 16.34 0.85 8.69
N VAL A 103 17.03 0.43 7.64
CA VAL A 103 17.34 -0.96 7.29
C VAL A 103 18.77 -1.04 6.77
N GLU A 104 19.41 -2.20 6.96
CA GLU A 104 20.80 -2.43 6.56
C GLU A 104 20.95 -2.55 5.03
N PRO A 105 22.14 -2.22 4.48
CA PRO A 105 22.50 -2.55 3.09
C PRO A 105 22.23 -4.03 2.77
N GLY A 106 21.85 -4.32 1.53
CA GLY A 106 21.38 -5.63 1.10
C GLY A 106 19.93 -5.95 1.49
N THR A 107 19.27 -5.13 2.31
CA THR A 107 17.83 -5.31 2.59
C THR A 107 17.01 -5.15 1.32
N ARG A 108 16.12 -6.11 1.04
CA ARG A 108 15.15 -5.98 -0.04
C ARG A 108 14.14 -4.87 0.26
N ALA A 109 14.02 -3.94 -0.67
CA ALA A 109 13.08 -2.85 -0.66
C ALA A 109 12.12 -2.92 -1.86
N TRP A 110 10.87 -2.56 -1.66
CA TRP A 110 9.87 -2.40 -2.72
C TRP A 110 9.54 -0.92 -2.90
N GLU A 111 9.71 -0.40 -4.12
CA GLU A 111 9.38 0.99 -4.47
C GLU A 111 8.08 1.06 -5.26
N ILE A 112 7.06 1.69 -4.72
CA ILE A 112 5.77 1.85 -5.41
C ILE A 112 5.69 3.24 -6.06
N GLY A 113 5.69 3.25 -7.40
CA GLY A 113 5.64 4.47 -8.23
C GLY A 113 6.98 5.23 -8.25
N PRO A 114 8.06 4.67 -8.84
CA PRO A 114 9.34 5.35 -8.96
C PRO A 114 9.26 6.64 -9.81
N GLY A 115 8.40 6.69 -10.83
CA GLY A 115 8.32 7.79 -11.79
C GLY A 115 9.68 8.03 -12.47
N ALA A 116 10.27 9.21 -12.25
CA ALA A 116 11.62 9.52 -12.75
C ALA A 116 12.76 8.77 -12.00
N GLY A 117 12.47 8.04 -10.92
CA GLY A 117 13.47 7.21 -10.21
C GLY A 117 14.34 7.95 -9.20
N SER A 118 13.91 9.16 -8.80
CA SER A 118 14.67 9.98 -7.85
C SER A 118 14.83 9.33 -6.48
N MET A 119 13.86 8.52 -6.03
CA MET A 119 13.98 7.74 -4.78
C MET A 119 14.59 6.35 -5.02
N THR A 120 14.39 5.73 -6.20
CA THR A 120 15.11 4.54 -6.67
C THR A 120 16.61 4.73 -6.50
N ARG A 121 17.14 5.87 -6.96
CA ARG A 121 18.56 6.19 -6.85
C ARG A 121 19.05 6.24 -5.40
N GLU A 122 18.31 6.90 -4.52
CA GLU A 122 18.68 7.06 -3.11
C GLU A 122 18.67 5.69 -2.39
N ALA A 123 17.75 4.79 -2.76
CA ALA A 123 17.70 3.42 -2.24
C ALA A 123 18.85 2.54 -2.75
N LEU A 124 19.18 2.61 -4.05
CA LEU A 124 20.32 1.89 -4.62
C LEU A 124 21.66 2.40 -4.06
N VAL A 125 21.82 3.73 -3.88
CA VAL A 125 22.99 4.34 -3.24
C VAL A 125 23.10 3.96 -1.75
N ALA A 126 21.97 3.70 -1.07
CA ALA A 126 21.96 3.13 0.28
C ALA A 126 22.26 1.61 0.31
N GLY A 127 22.61 0.99 -0.82
CA GLY A 127 22.96 -0.42 -0.91
C GLY A 127 21.76 -1.37 -0.91
N LEU A 128 20.53 -0.88 -1.11
CA LEU A 128 19.31 -1.69 -1.04
C LEU A 128 19.04 -2.45 -2.34
N THR A 129 18.52 -3.67 -2.23
CA THR A 129 18.02 -4.44 -3.39
C THR A 129 16.59 -3.99 -3.69
N VAL A 130 16.36 -3.28 -4.79
CA VAL A 130 15.10 -2.58 -5.09
C VAL A 130 14.29 -3.31 -6.17
N SER A 131 13.09 -3.79 -5.80
CA SER A 131 12.03 -4.12 -6.78
C SER A 131 11.11 -2.90 -6.93
N ALA A 132 11.14 -2.24 -8.08
CA ALA A 132 10.29 -1.09 -8.38
C ALA A 132 9.02 -1.48 -9.14
N PHE A 133 7.91 -0.80 -8.87
CA PHE A 133 6.60 -1.06 -9.47
C PHE A 133 6.07 0.22 -10.14
N GLU A 134 6.00 0.23 -11.47
CA GLU A 134 5.58 1.39 -12.26
C GLU A 134 4.45 1.04 -13.24
N ILE A 135 3.40 1.87 -13.26
CA ILE A 135 2.18 1.66 -14.06
C ILE A 135 2.24 2.38 -15.40
N ASP A 136 2.99 3.48 -15.49
CA ASP A 136 3.19 4.19 -16.75
C ASP A 136 4.37 3.62 -17.53
N LYS A 137 4.09 3.13 -18.75
CA LYS A 137 5.07 2.45 -19.60
C LYS A 137 6.29 3.30 -19.96
N GLY A 138 6.13 4.62 -20.12
CA GLY A 138 7.26 5.48 -20.48
C GLY A 138 8.21 5.70 -19.31
N PHE A 139 7.69 5.80 -18.10
CA PHE A 139 8.52 5.79 -16.89
C PHE A 139 9.15 4.42 -16.65
N ALA A 140 8.42 3.32 -16.87
CA ALA A 140 8.99 1.98 -16.80
C ALA A 140 10.16 1.80 -17.78
N GLU A 141 10.02 2.24 -19.03
CA GLU A 141 11.10 2.20 -20.03
C GLU A 141 12.31 3.05 -19.61
N PHE A 142 12.08 4.27 -19.12
CA PHE A 142 13.14 5.13 -18.59
C PHE A 142 13.85 4.55 -17.36
N ILE A 143 13.11 3.96 -16.42
CA ILE A 143 13.66 3.31 -15.24
C ILE A 143 14.47 2.08 -15.62
N ARG A 144 13.98 1.28 -16.59
CA ARG A 144 14.70 0.14 -17.14
C ARG A 144 16.01 0.54 -17.80
N SER A 145 16.02 1.58 -18.65
CA SER A 145 17.25 2.04 -19.31
C SER A 145 18.23 2.68 -18.33
N SER A 146 17.72 3.35 -17.29
CA SER A 146 18.54 4.00 -16.26
C SER A 146 19.16 3.04 -15.26
N TYR A 147 18.41 2.04 -14.79
CA TYR A 147 18.79 1.21 -13.64
C TYR A 147 18.80 -0.30 -13.92
N GLY A 148 18.29 -0.77 -15.05
CA GLY A 148 18.14 -2.21 -15.38
C GLY A 148 19.44 -3.02 -15.43
N ALA A 149 20.59 -2.36 -15.60
CA ALA A 149 21.91 -2.99 -15.52
C ALA A 149 22.55 -2.92 -14.11
N THR A 150 21.90 -2.27 -13.14
CA THR A 150 22.42 -2.12 -11.77
C THR A 150 22.18 -3.41 -10.98
N PRO A 151 23.21 -4.00 -10.33
CA PRO A 151 23.03 -5.14 -9.44
C PRO A 151 21.96 -4.88 -8.37
N GLY A 152 21.08 -5.85 -8.16
CA GLY A 152 20.01 -5.74 -7.17
C GLY A 152 18.86 -4.80 -7.54
N PHE A 153 18.77 -4.30 -8.78
CA PHE A 153 17.58 -3.62 -9.29
C PHE A 153 16.67 -4.56 -10.09
N GLU A 154 15.35 -4.43 -9.90
CA GLU A 154 14.32 -5.18 -10.63
C GLU A 154 13.09 -4.30 -10.89
N LEU A 155 12.42 -4.46 -12.04
CA LEU A 155 11.27 -3.64 -12.44
C LEU A 155 10.05 -4.50 -12.81
N TYR A 156 8.93 -4.23 -12.14
CA TYR A 156 7.62 -4.81 -12.40
C TYR A 156 6.71 -3.77 -13.07
N GLU A 157 6.37 -3.99 -14.34
CA GLU A 157 5.45 -3.13 -15.08
C GLU A 157 3.99 -3.43 -14.78
N GLY A 158 3.25 -2.42 -14.32
CA GLY A 158 1.80 -2.46 -14.17
C GLY A 158 1.29 -1.86 -12.87
N ASP A 159 0.00 -2.07 -12.61
CA ASP A 159 -0.61 -1.70 -11.34
C ASP A 159 0.00 -2.54 -10.20
N PHE A 160 0.59 -1.87 -9.21
CA PHE A 160 1.21 -2.48 -8.05
C PHE A 160 0.34 -3.59 -7.44
N VAL A 161 -0.97 -3.37 -7.26
CA VAL A 161 -1.90 -4.32 -6.62
C VAL A 161 -1.99 -5.65 -7.39
N ARG A 162 -1.69 -5.61 -8.70
CA ARG A 162 -1.68 -6.78 -9.59
C ARG A 162 -0.30 -7.43 -9.73
N THR A 163 0.79 -6.69 -9.57
CA THR A 163 2.16 -7.15 -9.87
C THR A 163 3.01 -7.49 -8.64
N TRP A 164 2.67 -7.00 -7.44
CA TRP A 164 3.36 -7.42 -6.22
C TRP A 164 3.30 -8.93 -5.92
N PRO A 165 2.27 -9.71 -6.31
CA PRO A 165 2.28 -11.16 -6.10
C PRO A 165 3.40 -11.85 -6.86
N ASP A 166 3.72 -11.39 -8.08
CA ASP A 166 4.81 -11.93 -8.89
C ASP A 166 6.16 -11.63 -8.24
N ALA A 167 6.34 -10.41 -7.72
CA ALA A 167 7.54 -10.03 -6.96
C ALA A 167 7.68 -10.81 -5.64
N LEU A 168 6.56 -11.13 -4.97
CA LEU A 168 6.56 -11.98 -3.79
C LEU A 168 6.96 -13.42 -4.14
N ALA A 169 6.57 -13.93 -5.31
CA ALA A 169 6.91 -15.28 -5.75
C ALA A 169 8.37 -15.39 -6.24
N ALA A 170 8.84 -14.42 -7.04
CA ALA A 170 10.18 -14.43 -7.62
C ALA A 170 11.28 -14.13 -6.59
N SER A 171 11.03 -13.11 -5.75
CA SER A 171 12.03 -12.57 -4.82
C SER A 171 11.72 -12.94 -3.36
N GLY A 172 10.45 -12.84 -2.95
CA GLY A 172 10.03 -12.98 -1.56
C GLY A 172 9.72 -11.63 -0.90
N LYS A 173 9.34 -11.67 0.39
CA LYS A 173 8.91 -10.46 1.13
C LYS A 173 10.03 -9.41 1.19
N PRO A 174 9.71 -8.11 1.11
CA PRO A 174 10.66 -7.05 1.36
C PRO A 174 10.77 -6.74 2.87
N GLY A 175 11.94 -6.25 3.30
CA GLY A 175 12.10 -5.64 4.62
C GLY A 175 11.51 -4.22 4.67
N LEU A 176 11.59 -3.50 3.55
CA LEU A 176 11.14 -2.12 3.39
C LEU A 176 10.14 -2.00 2.23
N ALA A 177 9.05 -1.23 2.38
CA ALA A 177 8.33 -0.67 1.23
C ALA A 177 8.32 0.86 1.29
N PHE A 178 8.58 1.53 0.17
CA PHE A 178 8.64 2.99 0.11
C PHE A 178 8.04 3.53 -1.18
N GLY A 179 7.83 4.85 -1.24
CA GLY A 179 7.35 5.51 -2.46
C GLY A 179 6.67 6.86 -2.20
N ASN A 180 6.53 7.64 -3.28
CA ASN A 180 5.72 8.85 -3.30
C ASN A 180 4.32 8.51 -3.83
N LEU A 181 3.43 8.07 -2.93
CA LEU A 181 2.23 7.34 -3.35
C LEU A 181 1.22 8.27 -4.05
N PRO A 182 0.68 7.87 -5.22
CA PRO A 182 -0.36 8.63 -5.92
C PRO A 182 -1.60 8.80 -5.04
N TYR A 183 -2.08 10.04 -4.91
CA TYR A 183 -3.04 10.44 -3.88
C TYR A 183 -4.39 9.69 -3.93
N ASN A 184 -4.81 9.27 -5.11
CA ASN A 184 -6.04 8.50 -5.34
C ASN A 184 -5.89 6.99 -5.04
N ALA A 185 -4.66 6.46 -5.03
CA ALA A 185 -4.40 5.01 -4.90
C ALA A 185 -3.59 4.63 -3.64
N ALA A 186 -2.99 5.59 -2.92
CA ALA A 186 -2.20 5.34 -1.70
C ALA A 186 -2.93 4.45 -0.67
N GLY A 187 -4.23 4.68 -0.45
CA GLY A 187 -5.04 3.86 0.45
C GLY A 187 -5.19 2.41 -0.04
N ALA A 188 -5.37 2.18 -1.34
CA ALA A 188 -5.48 0.84 -1.92
C ALA A 188 -4.15 0.07 -1.88
N ILE A 189 -3.03 0.76 -2.11
CA ILE A 189 -1.66 0.22 -2.01
C ILE A 189 -1.38 -0.26 -0.58
N ILE A 190 -1.63 0.59 0.42
CA ILE A 190 -1.44 0.26 1.84
C ILE A 190 -2.38 -0.87 2.28
N VAL A 191 -3.66 -0.83 1.86
CA VAL A 191 -4.60 -1.95 2.08
C VAL A 191 -4.05 -3.25 1.49
N SER A 192 -3.54 -3.24 0.25
CA SER A 192 -3.02 -4.45 -0.40
C SER A 192 -1.78 -5.02 0.29
N LEU A 193 -0.88 -4.18 0.78
CA LEU A 193 0.31 -4.63 1.53
C LEU A 193 -0.05 -5.31 2.86
N ILE A 194 -1.11 -4.84 3.53
CA ILE A 194 -1.56 -5.35 4.82
C ILE A 194 -2.50 -6.56 4.67
N GLU A 195 -3.51 -6.47 3.81
CA GLU A 195 -4.49 -7.53 3.50
C GLU A 195 -3.91 -8.66 2.64
N GLY A 196 -2.89 -8.38 1.84
CA GLY A 196 -2.16 -9.38 1.04
C GLY A 196 -1.13 -10.18 1.85
N GLY A 197 -0.95 -9.88 3.14
CA GLY A 197 -0.02 -10.60 4.01
C GLY A 197 1.46 -10.34 3.72
N VAL A 198 1.81 -9.40 2.82
CA VAL A 198 3.19 -8.99 2.54
C VAL A 198 3.84 -8.49 3.83
N ARG A 199 3.22 -7.45 4.41
CA ARG A 199 3.61 -6.78 5.68
C ARG A 199 5.13 -6.59 5.83
N PRO A 200 5.71 -5.65 5.06
CA PRO A 200 7.12 -5.27 5.23
C PRO A 200 7.40 -4.85 6.68
N ALA A 201 8.60 -5.12 7.19
CA ALA A 201 8.98 -4.76 8.56
C ALA A 201 8.91 -3.23 8.78
N ARG A 202 9.23 -2.45 7.74
CA ARG A 202 9.09 -0.99 7.72
C ARG A 202 8.42 -0.52 6.43
N MET A 203 7.62 0.53 6.50
CA MET A 203 7.15 1.24 5.32
C MET A 203 7.35 2.75 5.47
N VAL A 204 7.79 3.42 4.40
CA VAL A 204 8.11 4.86 4.38
C VAL A 204 7.44 5.50 3.15
N PHE A 205 6.29 6.11 3.37
CA PHE A 205 5.47 6.66 2.28
C PHE A 205 5.31 8.17 2.37
N THR A 206 5.46 8.85 1.24
CA THR A 206 4.94 10.21 1.09
C THR A 206 3.50 10.14 0.63
N VAL A 207 2.60 10.80 1.36
CA VAL A 207 1.15 10.86 1.09
C VAL A 207 0.64 12.29 1.32
N GLN A 208 -0.61 12.59 0.96
CA GLN A 208 -1.22 13.88 1.34
C GLN A 208 -1.30 14.02 2.87
N LYS A 209 -1.17 15.25 3.39
CA LYS A 209 -1.24 15.52 4.83
C LYS A 209 -2.54 15.04 5.48
N GLU A 210 -3.68 15.13 4.80
CA GLU A 210 -4.95 14.58 5.32
C GLU A 210 -4.92 13.04 5.43
N ALA A 211 -4.31 12.36 4.45
CA ALA A 211 -4.15 10.90 4.49
C ALA A 211 -3.22 10.49 5.64
N ALA A 212 -2.10 11.18 5.84
CA ALA A 212 -1.21 10.96 6.98
C ALA A 212 -1.92 11.18 8.33
N GLN A 213 -2.69 12.27 8.47
CA GLN A 213 -3.52 12.54 9.65
C GLN A 213 -4.57 11.44 9.88
N ARG A 214 -5.15 10.87 8.83
CA ARG A 214 -6.11 9.75 8.92
C ARG A 214 -5.43 8.45 9.35
N MET A 215 -4.22 8.17 8.85
CA MET A 215 -3.43 7.00 9.24
C MET A 215 -2.96 7.07 10.70
N CYS A 216 -2.57 8.26 11.17
CA CYS A 216 -2.07 8.50 12.53
C CYS A 216 -3.17 8.82 13.56
N ALA A 217 -4.43 8.98 13.13
CA ALA A 217 -5.52 9.42 14.00
C ALA A 217 -5.69 8.55 15.25
N SER A 218 -6.02 9.18 16.38
CA SER A 218 -6.36 8.50 17.64
C SER A 218 -7.88 8.30 17.77
N PRO A 219 -8.35 7.31 18.55
CA PRO A 219 -9.76 7.15 18.88
C PRO A 219 -10.39 8.45 19.40
N GLY A 220 -11.67 8.66 19.12
CA GLY A 220 -12.43 9.87 19.44
C GLY A 220 -12.19 11.06 18.51
N THR A 221 -11.22 10.99 17.58
CA THR A 221 -10.91 12.11 16.67
C THR A 221 -11.69 12.06 15.36
N LYS A 222 -11.96 13.24 14.77
CA LYS A 222 -12.67 13.38 13.47
C LYS A 222 -12.06 12.53 12.35
N ASN A 223 -10.73 12.39 12.32
CA ASN A 223 -10.02 11.68 11.26
C ASN A 223 -9.93 10.17 11.50
N TYR A 224 -10.36 9.66 12.66
CA TYR A 224 -10.35 8.23 12.94
C TYR A 224 -11.41 7.49 12.09
N ALA A 225 -11.01 6.37 11.47
CA ALA A 225 -11.81 5.58 10.54
C ALA A 225 -11.32 4.13 10.45
N ALA A 226 -12.05 3.25 9.76
CA ALA A 226 -11.63 1.86 9.52
C ALA A 226 -10.22 1.74 8.89
N PHE A 227 -9.81 2.69 8.03
CA PHE A 227 -8.46 2.72 7.47
C PHE A 227 -7.39 2.99 8.54
N THR A 228 -7.69 3.84 9.53
CA THR A 228 -6.84 4.06 10.71
C THR A 228 -6.68 2.77 11.50
N VAL A 229 -7.78 2.06 11.75
CA VAL A 229 -7.76 0.78 12.47
C VAL A 229 -6.92 -0.25 11.72
N LEU A 230 -7.12 -0.40 10.41
CA LEU A 230 -6.30 -1.31 9.59
C LEU A 230 -4.80 -1.00 9.71
N CYS A 231 -4.40 0.26 9.54
CA CYS A 231 -2.98 0.64 9.66
C CYS A 231 -2.44 0.36 11.07
N ARG A 232 -3.14 0.84 12.10
CA ARG A 232 -2.69 0.75 13.51
C ARG A 232 -2.82 -0.65 14.13
N SER A 233 -3.60 -1.54 13.52
CA SER A 233 -3.74 -2.95 13.93
C SER A 233 -2.47 -3.77 13.72
N ALA A 234 -1.68 -3.43 12.69
CA ALA A 234 -0.45 -4.14 12.31
C ALA A 234 0.83 -3.30 12.48
N TYR A 235 0.70 -1.97 12.56
CA TYR A 235 1.85 -1.05 12.55
C TYR A 235 1.76 0.04 13.62
N THR A 236 2.92 0.43 14.14
CA THR A 236 3.11 1.71 14.80
C THR A 236 3.27 2.76 13.70
N VAL A 237 2.34 3.71 13.64
CA VAL A 237 2.23 4.69 12.55
C VAL A 237 2.55 6.09 13.06
N LYS A 238 3.52 6.76 12.43
CA LYS A 238 3.96 8.11 12.80
C LYS A 238 4.22 8.98 11.56
N THR A 239 3.73 10.22 11.57
CA THR A 239 4.20 11.26 10.63
C THR A 239 5.60 11.68 11.05
N ALA A 240 6.57 11.58 10.15
CA ALA A 240 7.94 12.00 10.41
C ALA A 240 8.13 13.51 10.19
N PHE A 241 7.67 14.04 9.04
CA PHE A 241 7.67 15.47 8.73
C PHE A 241 6.76 15.79 7.55
N ASP A 242 6.42 17.08 7.40
CA ASP A 242 5.71 17.61 6.24
C ASP A 242 6.68 18.04 5.12
N LEU A 243 6.17 18.01 3.89
CA LEU A 243 6.81 18.47 2.66
C LEU A 243 5.96 19.57 2.03
N SER A 244 6.55 20.74 1.81
CA SER A 244 5.90 21.84 1.10
C SER A 244 5.69 21.51 -0.38
N PRO A 245 4.69 22.12 -1.06
CA PRO A 245 4.50 21.94 -2.50
C PRO A 245 5.75 22.19 -3.35
N GLY A 246 6.58 23.17 -2.97
CA GLY A 246 7.85 23.47 -3.65
C GLY A 246 8.92 22.38 -3.55
N CYS A 247 8.72 21.32 -2.76
CA CYS A 247 9.57 20.13 -2.83
C CYS A 247 9.34 19.30 -4.10
N PHE A 248 8.29 19.58 -4.87
CA PHE A 248 7.87 18.76 -6.02
C PHE A 248 7.73 19.57 -7.31
N TRP A 249 7.81 18.87 -8.45
CA TRP A 249 7.46 19.41 -9.76
C TRP A 249 6.62 18.40 -10.58
N PRO A 250 5.50 18.81 -11.19
CA PRO A 250 4.74 20.02 -10.90
C PRO A 250 4.38 20.13 -9.40
N GLN A 251 4.08 21.34 -8.91
CA GLN A 251 3.75 21.52 -7.50
C GLN A 251 2.31 21.02 -7.21
N PRO A 252 2.09 20.17 -6.19
CA PRO A 252 0.77 19.77 -5.77
C PRO A 252 0.03 20.93 -5.08
N ARG A 253 -1.29 20.96 -5.19
CA ARG A 253 -2.14 21.97 -4.52
C ARG A 253 -2.27 21.81 -3.00
N VAL A 254 -1.64 20.78 -2.42
CA VAL A 254 -1.76 20.41 -1.00
C VAL A 254 -0.40 20.02 -0.42
N ILE A 255 -0.26 20.18 0.89
CA ILE A 255 0.91 19.72 1.64
C ILE A 255 0.93 18.18 1.64
N SER A 256 2.12 17.62 1.43
CA SER A 256 2.38 16.19 1.61
C SER A 256 3.06 15.94 2.96
N SER A 257 2.97 14.72 3.48
CA SER A 257 3.62 14.30 4.71
C SER A 257 4.29 12.95 4.51
N VAL A 258 5.47 12.78 5.10
CA VAL A 258 6.18 11.50 5.12
C VAL A 258 5.71 10.73 6.34
N VAL A 259 5.20 9.52 6.13
CA VAL A 259 4.70 8.62 7.17
C VAL A 259 5.59 7.40 7.25
N VAL A 260 5.99 7.04 8.47
CA VAL A 260 6.70 5.80 8.78
C VAL A 260 5.70 4.85 9.45
N MET A 261 5.65 3.62 8.95
CA MET A 261 4.90 2.51 9.54
C MET A 261 5.90 1.44 9.94
N GLU A 262 5.93 1.10 11.22
CA GLU A 262 6.91 0.18 11.82
C GLU A 262 6.16 -1.04 12.36
N SER A 263 6.51 -2.24 11.87
CA SER A 263 5.73 -3.45 12.13
C SER A 263 5.70 -3.78 13.63
N ARG A 264 4.54 -4.18 14.13
CA ARG A 264 4.32 -4.45 15.56
C ARG A 264 4.57 -5.91 15.89
N GLY A 265 5.45 -6.16 16.86
CA GLY A 265 5.55 -7.48 17.51
C GLY A 265 4.29 -7.85 18.30
N ASP A 266 3.52 -6.84 18.73
CA ASP A 266 2.23 -6.94 19.41
C ASP A 266 1.04 -6.56 18.49
N ALA A 267 1.14 -6.84 17.19
CA ALA A 267 0.03 -6.67 16.25
C ALA A 267 -1.22 -7.42 16.75
N VAL A 268 -2.39 -6.79 16.66
CA VAL A 268 -3.63 -7.37 17.23
C VAL A 268 -4.02 -8.65 16.47
N PRO A 269 -4.69 -9.62 17.13
CA PRO A 269 -5.20 -10.81 16.46
C PRO A 269 -6.00 -10.46 15.20
N PHE A 270 -5.86 -11.27 14.15
CA PHE A 270 -6.51 -11.07 12.85
C PHE A 270 -6.21 -9.70 12.18
N ALA A 271 -5.24 -8.92 12.67
CA ALA A 271 -4.79 -7.70 12.01
C ALA A 271 -4.50 -7.99 10.53
N GLY A 272 -5.02 -7.13 9.64
CA GLY A 272 -4.90 -7.31 8.19
C GLY A 272 -5.52 -8.58 7.61
N GLU A 273 -6.34 -9.36 8.32
CA GLU A 273 -7.19 -10.35 7.66
C GLU A 273 -8.37 -9.65 6.98
N LYS A 274 -8.77 -10.14 5.81
CA LYS A 274 -9.89 -9.57 5.04
C LYS A 274 -11.21 -9.62 5.81
N ALA A 275 -11.42 -10.65 6.63
CA ALA A 275 -12.62 -10.79 7.45
C ALA A 275 -12.67 -9.76 8.61
N PHE A 276 -11.57 -9.58 9.34
CA PHE A 276 -11.44 -8.53 10.36
C PHE A 276 -11.53 -7.12 9.76
N THR A 277 -10.89 -6.90 8.60
CA THR A 277 -10.95 -5.61 7.90
C THR A 277 -12.35 -5.33 7.34
N GLY A 278 -13.08 -6.36 6.89
CA GLY A 278 -14.50 -6.26 6.54
C GLY A 278 -15.39 -5.91 7.73
N PHE A 279 -15.15 -6.55 8.89
CA PHE A 279 -15.85 -6.25 10.15
C PHE A 279 -15.64 -4.79 10.59
N THR A 280 -14.39 -4.33 10.66
CA THR A 280 -14.09 -2.93 11.03
C THR A 280 -14.69 -1.94 10.02
N ARG A 281 -14.65 -2.22 8.71
CA ARG A 281 -15.38 -1.43 7.70
C ARG A 281 -16.89 -1.37 7.99
N ALA A 282 -17.52 -2.48 8.38
CA ALA A 282 -18.94 -2.52 8.74
C ALA A 282 -19.24 -1.63 9.96
N CYS A 283 -18.41 -1.65 11.01
CA CYS A 283 -18.54 -0.77 12.17
C CYS A 283 -18.52 0.73 11.81
N PHE A 284 -17.77 1.13 10.78
CA PHE A 284 -17.67 2.52 10.31
C PHE A 284 -18.63 2.89 9.16
N SER A 285 -19.52 1.99 8.75
CA SER A 285 -20.43 2.18 7.60
C SER A 285 -21.30 3.45 7.68
N SER A 286 -21.66 3.90 8.88
CA SER A 286 -22.23 5.23 9.10
C SER A 286 -21.67 5.88 10.35
N ARG A 287 -20.89 6.97 10.18
CA ARG A 287 -20.21 7.68 11.30
C ARG A 287 -21.14 8.16 12.42
N ARG A 288 -22.41 8.48 12.10
CA ARG A 288 -23.37 9.02 13.09
C ARG A 288 -24.08 7.93 13.91
N LYS A 289 -24.06 6.67 13.44
CA LYS A 289 -24.72 5.52 14.07
C LYS A 289 -23.81 4.86 15.11
N THR A 290 -24.43 4.16 16.05
CA THR A 290 -23.77 3.33 17.05
C THR A 290 -23.27 2.01 16.46
N LEU A 291 -22.39 1.30 17.17
CA LEU A 291 -21.90 -0.03 16.78
C LEU A 291 -23.05 -1.01 16.51
N ARG A 292 -24.00 -1.11 17.45
CA ARG A 292 -25.25 -1.86 17.29
C ARG A 292 -25.94 -1.56 15.95
N ASN A 293 -26.18 -0.29 15.66
CA ASN A 293 -26.94 0.13 14.48
C ASN A 293 -26.20 -0.11 13.16
N ASN A 294 -24.86 -0.07 13.15
CA ASN A 294 -24.05 -0.38 11.97
C ASN A 294 -23.90 -1.89 11.77
N LEU A 295 -23.71 -2.67 12.85
CA LEU A 295 -23.55 -4.12 12.76
C LEU A 295 -24.87 -4.85 12.48
N LYS A 296 -26.02 -4.38 13.01
CA LYS A 296 -27.34 -4.90 12.59
C LYS A 296 -27.60 -4.69 11.10
N ALA A 297 -27.21 -3.53 10.56
CA ALA A 297 -27.29 -3.27 9.12
C ALA A 297 -26.34 -4.16 8.29
N ALA A 298 -25.29 -4.72 8.90
CA ALA A 298 -24.39 -5.70 8.30
C ALA A 298 -24.84 -7.17 8.52
N GLY A 299 -25.98 -7.40 9.18
CA GLY A 299 -26.58 -8.74 9.33
C GLY A 299 -26.32 -9.44 10.67
N PHE A 300 -25.69 -8.79 11.65
CA PHE A 300 -25.50 -9.37 12.99
C PHE A 300 -26.78 -9.24 13.84
N SER A 301 -27.15 -10.30 14.55
CA SER A 301 -28.32 -10.32 15.45
C SER A 301 -28.06 -9.53 16.74
N GLU A 302 -29.13 -8.97 17.34
CA GLU A 302 -29.02 -8.18 18.57
C GLU A 302 -28.39 -8.98 19.72
N ASP A 303 -28.80 -10.24 19.92
CA ASP A 303 -28.34 -11.06 21.05
C ASP A 303 -26.83 -11.35 20.98
N VAL A 304 -26.32 -11.68 19.79
CA VAL A 304 -24.88 -11.89 19.55
C VAL A 304 -24.11 -10.59 19.78
N LEU A 305 -24.64 -9.45 19.31
CA LEU A 305 -23.99 -8.16 19.53
C LEU A 305 -23.97 -7.77 21.01
N ALA A 306 -25.07 -7.96 21.73
CA ALA A 306 -25.18 -7.65 23.15
C ALA A 306 -24.24 -8.54 23.99
N ALA A 307 -24.24 -9.86 23.75
CA ALA A 307 -23.34 -10.80 24.41
C ALA A 307 -21.86 -10.48 24.16
N ALA A 308 -21.49 -10.26 22.88
CA ALA A 308 -20.12 -9.94 22.52
C ALA A 308 -19.66 -8.60 23.13
N CYS A 309 -20.46 -7.54 22.99
CA CYS A 309 -20.19 -6.22 23.58
C CYS A 309 -20.01 -6.31 25.11
N GLY A 310 -20.89 -7.04 25.80
CA GLY A 310 -20.79 -7.27 27.24
C GLY A 310 -19.50 -8.00 27.64
N SER A 311 -19.12 -9.04 26.90
CA SER A 311 -17.91 -9.83 27.18
C SER A 311 -16.60 -9.04 27.06
N VAL A 312 -16.57 -7.97 26.27
CA VAL A 312 -15.38 -7.12 26.04
C VAL A 312 -15.47 -5.74 26.71
N GLY A 313 -16.51 -5.49 27.52
CA GLY A 313 -16.70 -4.21 28.22
C GLY A 313 -17.00 -3.01 27.31
N VAL A 314 -17.52 -3.24 26.10
CA VAL A 314 -17.87 -2.18 25.14
C VAL A 314 -19.37 -1.90 25.20
N SER A 315 -19.77 -0.62 25.25
CA SER A 315 -21.19 -0.28 25.10
C SER A 315 -21.66 -0.51 23.66
N PRO A 316 -22.78 -1.23 23.42
CA PRO A 316 -23.34 -1.40 22.07
C PRO A 316 -23.79 -0.07 21.44
N ASP A 317 -24.02 0.95 22.27
CA ASP A 317 -24.37 2.31 21.85
C ASP A 317 -23.16 3.24 21.70
N ALA A 318 -21.94 2.75 21.94
CA ALA A 318 -20.73 3.46 21.53
C ALA A 318 -20.68 3.64 20.00
N ARG A 319 -19.93 4.64 19.53
CA ARG A 319 -19.62 4.80 18.11
C ARG A 319 -18.29 4.11 17.81
N ALA A 320 -18.17 3.53 16.62
CA ALA A 320 -16.92 2.90 16.16
C ALA A 320 -15.71 3.83 16.27
N GLU A 321 -15.90 5.15 16.15
CA GLU A 321 -14.82 6.11 16.23
C GLU A 321 -14.15 6.19 17.62
N THR A 322 -14.76 5.67 18.69
CA THR A 322 -14.19 5.70 20.06
C THR A 322 -13.42 4.42 20.44
N LEU A 323 -13.42 3.38 19.61
CA LEU A 323 -12.77 2.09 19.92
C LEU A 323 -11.31 2.06 19.45
N THR A 324 -10.44 1.45 20.25
CA THR A 324 -9.05 1.15 19.88
C THR A 324 -8.97 -0.07 18.94
N PRO A 325 -7.87 -0.29 18.19
CA PRO A 325 -7.68 -1.50 17.38
C PRO A 325 -7.80 -2.81 18.20
N GLU A 326 -7.35 -2.79 19.45
CA GLU A 326 -7.40 -3.91 20.38
C GLU A 326 -8.85 -4.25 20.76
N LEU A 327 -9.68 -3.24 21.06
CA LEU A 327 -11.11 -3.42 21.30
C LEU A 327 -11.86 -3.92 20.06
N PHE A 328 -11.48 -3.46 18.86
CA PHE A 328 -12.03 -4.01 17.62
C PHE A 328 -11.67 -5.50 17.44
N SER A 329 -10.42 -5.88 17.73
CA SER A 329 -9.99 -7.28 17.66
C SER A 329 -10.73 -8.15 18.68
N ALA A 330 -10.83 -7.71 19.93
CA ALA A 330 -11.56 -8.43 20.97
C ALA A 330 -13.05 -8.61 20.61
N LEU A 331 -13.70 -7.55 20.14
CA LEU A 331 -15.09 -7.60 19.69
C LEU A 331 -15.28 -8.50 18.46
N TYR A 332 -14.33 -8.51 17.52
CA TYR A 332 -14.35 -9.41 16.37
C TYR A 332 -14.28 -10.88 16.79
N VAL A 333 -13.39 -11.22 17.75
CA VAL A 333 -13.30 -12.57 18.34
C VAL A 333 -14.61 -12.97 19.01
N ALA A 334 -15.16 -12.10 19.85
CA ALA A 334 -16.40 -12.38 20.59
C ALA A 334 -17.66 -12.50 19.70
N ILE A 335 -17.66 -11.87 18.51
CA ILE A 335 -18.76 -11.95 17.53
C ILE A 335 -18.63 -13.17 16.60
N LYS A 336 -17.41 -13.68 16.38
CA LYS A 336 -17.17 -14.80 15.47
C LYS A 336 -17.72 -16.10 16.10
N PRO A 337 -18.72 -16.78 15.51
CA PRO A 337 -19.14 -18.07 16.01
C PRO A 337 -17.97 -19.06 15.91
N SER A 338 -17.84 -19.90 16.94
CA SER A 338 -16.82 -20.96 17.04
C SER A 338 -16.97 -22.01 15.93
#